data_AF-A0A7X0LI19-F1
#
_entry.id   AF-A0A7X0LI19-F1
#
_cell.length_a   1.000
_cell.length_b   1.000
_cell.length_c   1.000
_cell.angle_alpha   90.00
_cell.angle_beta   90.00
_cell.angle_gamma   90.00
#
_symmetry.space_group_name_H-M   'P 1'
#
loop_
_entity.id
_entity.type
_entity.pdbx_description
1 polymer ?
#
loop_
_entity_poly.entity_id
_entity_poly.type
_entity_poly.pdbx_seq_one_letter_code
_entity_poly.pdbx_strand_id
1 'polypeptide(L)'
;MRKFAGFVATISLGMSAIAAAPALAQDAAAATVNLTAGTKVFDSEGAELGTVTSVAGANVVVDLGEGKQVTLPSNAFGQLEKGPTIGATKAQVVAAVDQANAGSEAKLTAALQPGADVRGVSGATILGKVKLVAQDGVVLTTPTGDVKLPRNAFFVGQAGLATSFTAEQFAAAMQEVNTAAAADDAAVAAALNPGAEVRSLKGAAVLGKVKSASADTVVVTTAAGDDVSLPRSAFLMSPAGLAAAYTAEQFAAAVAQATGEPAPQTEATTDAAPAPAQKSAN
;
A
#
# COMPACT_ATOMS: atom_id res chain seq x y z
N MET A 1 34.17 -33.63 24.14
CA MET A 1 35.25 -33.99 25.08
C MET A 1 35.12 -33.12 26.32
N ARG A 2 34.97 -33.76 27.49
CA ARG A 2 35.38 -33.32 28.84
C ARG A 2 34.84 -31.99 29.39
N LYS A 3 34.41 -31.84 30.65
CA LYS A 3 34.15 -32.68 31.84
C LYS A 3 33.56 -31.69 32.86
N PHE A 4 32.43 -31.99 33.49
CA PHE A 4 31.93 -31.27 34.66
C PHE A 4 32.67 -31.74 35.91
N ALA A 5 33.26 -30.80 36.65
CA ALA A 5 33.77 -30.92 38.02
C ALA A 5 33.96 -29.47 38.50
N GLY A 6 33.49 -28.99 39.63
CA GLY A 6 32.91 -29.55 40.83
C GLY A 6 33.34 -28.62 41.97
N PHE A 7 32.46 -28.27 42.91
CA PHE A 7 32.88 -27.96 44.29
C PHE A 7 31.67 -27.93 45.22
N VAL A 8 31.65 -28.88 46.15
CA VAL A 8 30.78 -28.94 47.33
C VAL A 8 31.48 -28.15 48.44
N ALA A 9 30.77 -27.22 49.09
CA ALA A 9 31.17 -26.67 50.38
C ALA A 9 29.94 -26.42 51.27
N THR A 10 29.81 -27.31 52.23
CA THR A 10 28.94 -27.33 53.41
C THR A 10 29.31 -26.23 54.42
N ILE A 11 28.33 -25.47 54.95
CA ILE A 11 28.39 -24.85 56.29
C ILE A 11 27.03 -24.95 56.99
N SER A 12 26.98 -25.91 57.91
CA SER A 12 26.51 -25.91 59.30
C SER A 12 25.23 -25.19 59.78
N LEU A 13 24.52 -25.98 60.61
CA LEU A 13 23.32 -25.74 61.39
C LEU A 13 23.42 -24.54 62.37
N GLY A 14 22.30 -23.83 62.50
CA GLY A 14 21.97 -22.97 63.64
C GLY A 14 20.49 -23.15 64.02
N MET A 15 20.24 -23.95 65.05
CA MET A 15 18.94 -24.15 65.70
C MET A 15 18.58 -22.91 66.54
N SER A 16 17.40 -22.33 66.35
CA SER A 16 16.74 -21.49 67.36
C SER A 16 15.23 -21.51 67.11
N ALA A 17 14.55 -22.41 67.82
CA ALA A 17 13.11 -22.43 67.92
C ALA A 17 12.65 -21.29 68.83
N ILE A 18 11.89 -20.34 68.30
CA ILE A 18 11.01 -19.45 69.06
C ILE A 18 9.60 -19.73 68.58
N ALA A 19 8.83 -20.40 69.43
CA ALA A 19 7.38 -20.50 69.32
C ALA A 19 6.77 -19.27 70.00
N ALA A 20 6.10 -18.40 69.24
CA ALA A 20 5.09 -17.48 69.77
C ALA A 20 4.21 -16.92 68.63
N ALA A 21 2.94 -17.33 68.68
CA ALA A 21 1.74 -16.74 68.07
C ALA A 21 1.56 -16.78 66.53
N PRO A 22 0.37 -17.22 66.05
CA PRO A 22 0.00 -17.15 64.65
C PRO A 22 -0.32 -15.70 64.30
N ALA A 23 0.66 -14.97 63.75
CA ALA A 23 0.33 -13.80 62.95
C ALA A 23 -0.35 -14.34 61.70
N LEU A 24 -1.67 -14.14 61.65
CA LEU A 24 -2.54 -14.42 60.53
C LEU A 24 -1.79 -14.15 59.23
N ALA A 25 -1.58 -15.21 58.46
CA ALA A 25 -1.37 -15.09 57.04
C ALA A 25 -2.55 -14.25 56.52
N GLN A 26 -2.30 -12.97 56.28
CA GLN A 26 -3.15 -12.20 55.40
C GLN A 26 -2.85 -12.77 54.01
N ASP A 27 -3.47 -13.91 53.73
CA ASP A 27 -3.92 -14.28 52.41
C ASP A 27 -4.81 -13.12 51.95
N ALA A 28 -4.17 -12.04 51.50
CA ALA A 28 -4.77 -11.19 50.52
C ALA A 28 -4.79 -12.05 49.26
N ALA A 29 -5.79 -12.94 49.19
CA ALA A 29 -6.27 -13.48 47.96
C ALA A 29 -6.39 -12.27 47.04
N ALA A 30 -5.46 -12.16 46.08
CA ALA A 30 -5.58 -11.23 44.99
C ALA A 30 -6.94 -11.55 44.39
N ALA A 31 -7.92 -10.67 44.63
CA ALA A 31 -9.27 -10.82 44.11
C ALA A 31 -9.10 -11.14 42.63
N THR A 32 -9.40 -12.38 42.26
CA THR A 32 -9.14 -12.85 40.90
C THR A 32 -10.17 -12.14 40.04
N VAL A 33 -9.73 -11.05 39.41
CA VAL A 33 -10.60 -10.23 38.57
C VAL A 33 -11.10 -11.13 37.46
N ASN A 34 -12.40 -11.40 37.43
CA ASN A 34 -12.99 -12.30 36.45
C ASN A 34 -13.10 -11.58 35.10
N LEU A 35 -11.99 -11.56 34.37
CA LEU A 35 -11.86 -10.99 33.03
C LEU A 35 -12.26 -12.07 32.03
N THR A 36 -13.52 -12.08 31.65
CA THR A 36 -14.06 -12.92 30.56
C THR A 36 -14.47 -12.04 29.40
N ALA A 37 -14.45 -12.58 28.18
CA ALA A 37 -14.99 -11.86 27.02
C ALA A 37 -16.46 -11.49 27.26
N GLY A 38 -16.84 -10.25 26.93
CA GLY A 38 -18.13 -9.66 27.22
C GLY A 38 -18.22 -8.93 28.56
N THR A 39 -17.21 -9.01 29.43
CA THR A 39 -17.20 -8.28 30.71
C THR A 39 -16.98 -6.79 30.46
N LYS A 40 -17.83 -5.94 31.05
CA LYS A 40 -17.62 -4.48 31.08
C LYS A 40 -16.53 -4.13 32.08
N VAL A 41 -15.61 -3.30 31.64
CA VAL A 41 -14.52 -2.73 32.44
C VAL A 41 -14.85 -1.27 32.73
N PHE A 42 -14.59 -0.86 33.96
CA PHE A 42 -14.77 0.50 34.42
C PHE A 42 -13.43 1.22 34.57
N ASP A 43 -13.47 2.54 34.54
CA ASP A 43 -12.33 3.37 34.83
C ASP A 43 -12.26 3.77 36.32
N SER A 44 -11.22 4.51 36.69
CA SER A 44 -11.01 4.98 38.06
C SER A 44 -12.12 5.90 38.59
N GLU A 45 -12.92 6.50 37.72
CA GLU A 45 -14.05 7.37 38.05
C GLU A 45 -15.38 6.59 38.10
N GLY A 46 -15.33 5.28 37.80
CA GLY A 46 -16.48 4.39 37.77
C GLY A 46 -17.35 4.53 36.52
N ALA A 47 -16.83 5.19 35.47
CA ALA A 47 -17.44 5.23 34.15
C ALA A 47 -17.09 3.98 33.34
N GLU A 48 -17.92 3.62 32.37
CA GLU A 48 -17.65 2.47 31.50
C GLU A 48 -16.47 2.79 30.57
N LEU A 49 -15.35 2.12 30.81
CA LEU A 49 -14.17 2.20 29.97
C LEU A 49 -14.45 1.52 28.63
N GLY A 50 -14.92 0.27 28.69
CA GLY A 50 -15.05 -0.60 27.53
C GLY A 50 -15.49 -2.02 27.87
N THR A 51 -15.52 -2.89 26.86
CA THR A 51 -15.88 -4.31 27.00
C THR A 51 -14.69 -5.20 26.64
N VAL A 52 -14.42 -6.22 27.44
CA VAL A 52 -13.38 -7.21 27.12
C VAL A 52 -13.80 -8.00 25.87
N THR A 53 -12.99 -7.99 24.82
CA THR A 53 -13.24 -8.76 23.60
C THR A 53 -12.56 -10.12 23.64
N SER A 54 -11.38 -10.21 24.27
CA SER A 54 -10.62 -11.45 24.38
C SER A 54 -9.65 -11.41 25.55
N VAL A 55 -9.32 -12.58 26.09
CA VAL A 55 -8.27 -12.77 27.10
C VAL A 55 -7.33 -13.86 26.62
N ALA A 56 -6.05 -13.50 26.45
CA ALA A 56 -4.99 -14.36 25.98
C ALA A 56 -3.87 -14.41 27.04
N GLY A 57 -3.98 -15.39 27.95
CA GLY A 57 -3.04 -15.57 29.06
C GLY A 57 -3.03 -14.34 29.98
N ALA A 58 -1.87 -13.67 30.08
CA ALA A 58 -1.72 -12.47 30.90
C ALA A 58 -2.21 -11.19 30.22
N ASN A 59 -2.63 -11.23 28.95
CA ASN A 59 -3.06 -10.06 28.17
C ASN A 59 -4.57 -10.06 27.95
N VAL A 60 -5.21 -8.91 28.13
CA VAL A 60 -6.66 -8.70 28.02
C VAL A 60 -6.90 -7.62 26.98
N VAL A 61 -7.69 -7.95 25.95
CA VAL A 61 -8.07 -6.99 24.91
C VAL A 61 -9.40 -6.37 25.30
N VAL A 62 -9.42 -5.04 25.41
CA VAL A 62 -10.61 -4.25 25.75
C VAL A 62 -10.96 -3.36 24.57
N ASP A 63 -12.22 -3.42 24.15
CA ASP A 63 -12.81 -2.49 23.21
C ASP A 63 -13.32 -1.26 23.97
N LEU A 64 -12.71 -0.11 23.68
CA LEU A 64 -13.03 1.19 24.30
C LEU A 64 -14.24 1.86 23.64
N GLY A 65 -14.78 1.26 22.58
CA GLY A 65 -15.74 1.86 21.67
C GLY A 65 -15.04 2.58 20.50
N GLU A 66 -15.83 2.93 19.49
CA GLU A 66 -15.37 3.68 18.30
C GLU A 66 -14.28 2.96 17.48
N GLY A 67 -14.22 1.63 17.57
CA GLY A 67 -13.24 0.80 16.86
C GLY A 67 -11.84 0.82 17.48
N LYS A 68 -11.65 1.44 18.66
CA LYS A 68 -10.38 1.49 19.38
C LYS A 68 -10.27 0.34 20.36
N GLN A 69 -9.33 -0.56 20.11
CA GLN A 69 -9.01 -1.65 21.02
C GLN A 69 -7.65 -1.41 21.68
N VAL A 70 -7.55 -1.80 22.94
CA VAL A 70 -6.31 -1.74 23.70
C VAL A 70 -6.02 -3.09 24.35
N THR A 71 -4.76 -3.52 24.27
CA THR A 71 -4.29 -4.70 25.00
C THR A 71 -3.68 -4.24 26.31
N LEU A 72 -4.30 -4.60 27.42
CA LEU A 72 -3.84 -4.29 28.77
C LEU A 72 -3.44 -5.59 29.48
N PRO A 73 -2.40 -5.58 30.31
CA PRO A 73 -2.04 -6.75 31.10
C PRO A 73 -3.09 -6.97 32.20
N SER A 74 -3.41 -8.23 32.48
CA SER A 74 -4.42 -8.66 33.48
C SER A 74 -4.16 -8.10 34.89
N ASN A 75 -2.90 -7.83 35.24
CA ASN A 75 -2.52 -7.21 36.51
C ASN A 75 -2.80 -5.70 36.59
N ALA A 76 -3.15 -5.04 35.48
CA ALA A 76 -3.59 -3.65 35.48
C ALA A 76 -5.04 -3.49 35.94
N PHE A 77 -5.78 -4.60 36.06
CA PHE A 77 -7.16 -4.62 36.50
C PHE A 77 -7.25 -4.88 38.00
N GLY A 78 -8.02 -4.05 38.69
CA GLY A 78 -8.50 -4.30 40.05
C GLY A 78 -9.96 -4.73 40.05
N GLN A 79 -10.44 -5.25 41.19
CA GLN A 79 -11.85 -5.55 41.40
C GLN A 79 -12.49 -4.46 42.27
N LEU A 80 -13.55 -3.82 41.78
CA LEU A 80 -14.44 -2.96 42.58
C LEU A 80 -15.84 -3.57 42.66
N GLU A 81 -16.70 -3.01 43.51
CA GLU A 81 -18.09 -3.45 43.68
C GLU A 81 -18.90 -3.40 42.37
N LYS A 82 -18.55 -2.48 41.46
CA LYS A 82 -19.18 -2.35 40.13
C LYS A 82 -18.62 -3.30 39.08
N GLY A 83 -17.47 -3.93 39.32
CA GLY A 83 -16.80 -4.82 38.37
C GLY A 83 -15.30 -4.53 38.21
N PRO A 84 -14.65 -5.15 37.21
CA PRO A 84 -13.24 -4.91 36.90
C PRO A 84 -12.98 -3.44 36.59
N THR A 85 -11.98 -2.85 37.23
CA THR A 85 -11.59 -1.46 37.04
C THR A 85 -10.12 -1.36 36.65
N ILE A 86 -9.73 -0.28 35.99
CA ILE A 86 -8.33 0.11 35.87
C ILE A 86 -8.06 1.41 36.63
N GLY A 87 -6.79 1.65 36.97
CA GLY A 87 -6.37 2.87 37.67
C GLY A 87 -6.24 4.13 36.80
N ALA A 88 -6.74 4.11 35.55
CA ALA A 88 -6.71 5.23 34.62
C ALA A 88 -8.12 5.58 34.14
N THR A 89 -8.35 6.85 33.82
CA THR A 89 -9.61 7.32 33.23
C THR A 89 -9.74 6.89 31.77
N LYS A 90 -10.98 6.81 31.25
CA LYS A 90 -11.20 6.55 29.82
C LYS A 90 -10.44 7.52 28.91
N ALA A 91 -10.44 8.80 29.26
CA ALA A 91 -9.73 9.82 28.50
C ALA A 91 -8.21 9.57 28.45
N GLN A 92 -7.60 9.14 29.56
CA GLN A 92 -6.17 8.81 29.61
C GLN A 92 -5.84 7.58 28.76
N VAL A 93 -6.68 6.55 28.76
CA VAL A 93 -6.45 5.35 27.93
C VAL A 93 -6.59 5.68 26.45
N VAL A 94 -7.63 6.41 26.07
CA VAL A 94 -7.80 6.85 24.67
C VAL A 94 -6.63 7.73 24.23
N ALA A 95 -6.21 8.69 25.06
CA ALA A 95 -5.05 9.52 24.76
C ALA A 95 -3.76 8.69 24.62
N ALA A 96 -3.57 7.67 25.45
CA ALA A 96 -2.42 6.77 25.35
C ALA A 96 -2.45 5.91 24.07
N VAL A 97 -3.61 5.41 23.67
CA VAL A 97 -3.81 4.69 22.40
C VAL A 97 -3.53 5.61 21.22
N ASP A 98 -4.05 6.83 21.24
CA ASP A 98 -3.83 7.81 20.18
C ASP A 98 -2.36 8.23 20.09
N GLN A 99 -1.68 8.41 21.23
CA GLN A 99 -0.25 8.67 21.28
C GLN A 99 0.57 7.49 20.74
N ALA A 100 0.19 6.25 21.06
CA ALA A 100 0.85 5.05 20.55
C ALA A 100 0.65 4.89 19.03
N ASN A 101 -0.55 5.18 18.53
CA ASN A 101 -0.87 5.18 17.10
C ASN A 101 -0.08 6.27 16.37
N ALA A 102 -0.09 7.50 16.88
CA ALA A 102 0.68 8.61 16.32
C ALA A 102 2.19 8.31 16.31
N GLY A 103 2.72 7.71 17.39
CA GLY A 103 4.12 7.29 17.44
C GLY A 103 4.45 6.19 16.42
N SER A 104 3.53 5.26 16.18
CA SER A 104 3.69 4.20 15.16
C SER A 104 3.63 4.77 13.75
N GLU A 105 2.71 5.69 13.49
CA GLU A 105 2.60 6.39 12.21
C GLU A 105 3.81 7.28 11.93
N ALA A 106 4.35 7.96 12.95
CA ALA A 106 5.58 8.72 12.84
C ALA A 106 6.78 7.81 12.51
N LYS A 107 6.89 6.65 13.16
CA LYS A 107 7.92 5.64 12.83
C LYS A 107 7.78 5.12 11.41
N LEU A 108 6.55 4.83 10.98
CA LEU A 108 6.28 4.40 9.61
C LEU A 108 6.64 5.49 8.60
N THR A 109 6.27 6.73 8.88
CA THR A 109 6.60 7.90 8.05
C THR A 109 8.10 8.12 7.97
N ALA A 110 8.82 7.98 9.09
CA ALA A 110 10.27 8.08 9.13
C ALA A 110 10.96 6.93 8.37
N ALA A 111 10.35 5.74 8.35
CA ALA A 111 10.87 4.58 7.60
C ALA A 111 10.51 4.64 6.10
N LEU A 112 9.39 5.28 5.74
CA LEU A 112 8.94 5.50 4.37
C LEU A 112 9.68 6.70 3.77
N GLN A 113 10.94 6.49 3.41
CA GLN A 113 11.75 7.46 2.67
C GLN A 113 12.12 6.91 1.30
N PRO A 114 12.25 7.77 0.27
CA PRO A 114 12.85 7.36 -1.00
C PRO A 114 14.19 6.65 -0.78
N GLY A 115 14.37 5.50 -1.41
CA GLY A 115 15.52 4.62 -1.26
C GLY A 115 15.39 3.56 -0.15
N ALA A 116 14.36 3.62 0.71
CA ALA A 116 14.18 2.65 1.79
C ALA A 116 13.90 1.23 1.26
N ASP A 117 14.55 0.23 1.87
CA ASP A 117 14.32 -1.17 1.56
C ASP A 117 12.99 -1.65 2.15
N VAL A 118 12.08 -2.11 1.29
CA VAL A 118 10.80 -2.69 1.70
C VAL A 118 10.95 -4.21 1.70
N ARG A 119 10.62 -4.83 2.84
CA ARG A 119 10.71 -6.27 3.05
C ARG A 119 9.34 -6.93 3.03
N GLY A 120 9.30 -8.23 2.75
CA GLY A 120 8.06 -9.00 2.94
C GLY A 120 7.71 -9.16 4.42
N VAL A 121 6.52 -9.69 4.70
CA VAL A 121 5.98 -9.86 6.07
C VAL A 121 6.91 -10.67 7.00
N SER A 122 7.72 -11.58 6.43
CA SER A 122 8.71 -12.36 7.18
C SER A 122 9.99 -11.59 7.55
N GLY A 123 10.22 -10.41 6.96
CA GLY A 123 11.40 -9.58 7.18
C GLY A 123 12.70 -10.08 6.54
N ALA A 124 12.72 -11.30 6.00
CA ALA A 124 13.93 -11.94 5.46
C ALA A 124 14.34 -11.39 4.08
N THR A 125 13.36 -11.16 3.20
CA THR A 125 13.60 -10.81 1.79
C THR A 125 13.22 -9.36 1.51
N ILE A 126 14.09 -8.63 0.82
CA ILE A 126 13.80 -7.30 0.28
C ILE A 126 13.03 -7.47 -1.02
N LEU A 127 11.83 -6.90 -1.10
CA LEU A 127 10.96 -6.94 -2.28
C LEU A 127 11.30 -5.84 -3.28
N GLY A 128 11.72 -4.68 -2.76
CA GLY A 128 12.04 -3.52 -3.57
C GLY A 128 12.47 -2.32 -2.74
N LYS A 129 12.69 -1.21 -3.41
CA LYS A 129 13.05 0.08 -2.81
C LYS A 129 11.95 1.09 -3.03
N VAL A 130 11.68 1.95 -2.05
CA VAL A 130 10.75 3.06 -2.22
C VAL A 130 11.31 4.03 -3.26
N LYS A 131 10.59 4.24 -4.35
CA LYS A 131 10.93 5.24 -5.38
C LYS A 131 10.38 6.61 -5.01
N LEU A 132 9.11 6.65 -4.65
CA LEU A 132 8.36 7.88 -4.35
C LEU A 132 7.30 7.60 -3.29
N VAL A 133 7.17 8.52 -2.34
CA VAL A 133 6.05 8.54 -1.40
C VAL A 133 5.08 9.61 -1.86
N ALA A 134 3.91 9.20 -2.36
CA ALA A 134 2.82 10.08 -2.73
C ALA A 134 1.77 10.13 -1.61
N GLN A 135 0.84 11.09 -1.71
CA GLN A 135 -0.25 11.26 -0.72
C GLN A 135 -1.21 10.06 -0.70
N ASP A 136 -1.43 9.46 -1.86
CA ASP A 136 -2.37 8.37 -2.12
C ASP A 136 -1.70 6.97 -2.09
N GLY A 137 -0.38 6.90 -1.91
CA GLY A 137 0.33 5.62 -1.83
C GLY A 137 1.84 5.75 -2.03
N VAL A 138 2.54 4.63 -1.99
CA VAL A 138 3.99 4.53 -2.12
C VAL A 138 4.32 3.76 -3.38
N VAL A 139 5.16 4.33 -4.23
CA VAL A 139 5.70 3.66 -5.42
C VAL A 139 7.01 2.98 -5.03
N LEU A 140 7.10 1.69 -5.32
CA LEU A 140 8.31 0.89 -5.14
C LEU A 140 8.90 0.55 -6.50
N THR A 141 10.22 0.61 -6.57
CA THR A 141 11.00 -0.01 -7.64
C THR A 141 11.38 -1.41 -7.19
N THR A 142 10.96 -2.39 -7.98
CA THR A 142 11.29 -3.81 -7.78
C THR A 142 12.11 -4.31 -8.96
N PRO A 143 12.79 -5.46 -8.86
CA PRO A 143 13.55 -6.03 -9.97
C PRO A 143 12.72 -6.31 -11.23
N THR A 144 11.41 -6.48 -11.08
CA THR A 144 10.47 -6.81 -12.16
C THR A 144 9.65 -5.62 -12.65
N GLY A 145 9.82 -4.43 -12.06
CA GLY A 145 9.10 -3.21 -12.44
C GLY A 145 8.71 -2.32 -11.27
N ASP A 146 8.11 -1.18 -11.56
CA ASP A 146 7.57 -0.28 -10.54
C ASP A 146 6.15 -0.69 -10.15
N VAL A 147 5.84 -0.67 -8.84
CA VAL A 147 4.50 -0.95 -8.31
C VAL A 147 4.06 0.15 -7.36
N LYS A 148 2.77 0.51 -7.38
CA LYS A 148 2.19 1.44 -6.39
C LYS A 148 1.39 0.62 -5.37
N LEU A 149 1.75 0.75 -4.10
CA LEU A 149 1.03 0.13 -2.98
C LEU A 149 0.43 1.22 -2.08
N PRO A 150 -0.75 1.00 -1.50
CA PRO A 150 -1.33 1.93 -0.55
C PRO A 150 -0.51 1.97 0.74
N ARG A 151 -0.48 3.13 1.41
CA ARG A 151 0.39 3.36 2.57
C ARG A 151 0.05 2.46 3.77
N ASN A 152 -1.20 2.04 3.89
CA ASN A 152 -1.67 1.10 4.92
C ASN A 152 -1.16 -0.34 4.72
N ALA A 153 -0.59 -0.68 3.56
CA ALA A 153 0.02 -1.98 3.31
C ALA A 153 1.44 -2.10 3.90
N PHE A 154 1.97 -1.02 4.49
CA PHE A 154 3.31 -0.97 5.08
C PHE A 154 3.25 -0.89 6.60
N PHE A 155 4.22 -1.52 7.24
CA PHE A 155 4.43 -1.44 8.68
C PHE A 155 5.92 -1.53 9.00
N VAL A 156 6.31 -1.12 10.21
CA VAL A 156 7.70 -1.25 10.68
C VAL A 156 7.81 -2.51 11.53
N GLY A 157 8.47 -3.54 10.99
CA GLY A 157 8.80 -4.77 11.70
C GLY A 157 10.15 -4.69 12.40
N GLN A 158 10.57 -5.79 13.04
CA GLN A 158 11.86 -5.86 13.75
C GLN A 158 13.07 -5.63 12.82
N ALA A 159 12.95 -6.05 11.56
CA ALA A 159 13.99 -5.89 10.53
C ALA A 159 13.90 -4.57 9.74
N GLY A 160 12.98 -3.67 10.12
CA GLY A 160 12.70 -2.41 9.41
C GLY A 160 11.39 -2.43 8.63
N LEU A 161 11.31 -1.60 7.59
CA LEU A 161 10.10 -1.42 6.79
C LEU A 161 9.70 -2.73 6.09
N ALA A 162 8.44 -3.14 6.28
CA ALA A 162 7.88 -4.35 5.72
C ALA A 162 6.47 -4.11 5.17
N THR A 163 5.97 -5.05 4.37
CA THR A 163 4.60 -5.07 3.86
C THR A 163 3.87 -6.35 4.27
N SER A 164 2.53 -6.33 4.26
CA SER A 164 1.67 -7.46 4.62
C SER A 164 1.79 -8.67 3.69
N PHE A 165 2.45 -8.54 2.55
CA PHE A 165 2.62 -9.61 1.56
C PHE A 165 3.88 -10.42 1.82
N THR A 166 3.82 -11.73 1.51
CA THR A 166 5.04 -12.55 1.42
C THR A 166 5.79 -12.24 0.13
N ALA A 167 7.08 -12.61 0.08
CA ALA A 167 7.87 -12.48 -1.14
C ALA A 167 7.31 -13.31 -2.29
N GLU A 168 6.78 -14.52 -2.01
CA GLU A 168 6.18 -15.34 -3.07
C GLU A 168 4.87 -14.74 -3.58
N GLN A 169 4.00 -14.25 -2.70
CA GLN A 169 2.75 -13.60 -3.09
C GLN A 169 3.01 -12.37 -3.96
N PHE A 170 3.98 -11.56 -3.56
CA PHE A 170 4.38 -10.38 -4.31
C PHE A 170 4.98 -10.76 -5.68
N ALA A 171 5.88 -11.73 -5.72
CA ALA A 171 6.49 -12.20 -6.97
C ALA A 171 5.47 -12.84 -7.92
N ALA A 172 4.54 -13.63 -7.41
CA ALA A 172 3.49 -14.26 -8.20
C ALA A 172 2.57 -13.20 -8.85
N ALA A 173 2.13 -12.20 -8.07
CA ALA A 173 1.33 -11.10 -8.60
C ALA A 173 2.08 -10.31 -9.69
N MET A 174 3.38 -10.04 -9.49
CA MET A 174 4.20 -9.37 -10.51
C MET A 174 4.40 -10.24 -11.77
N GLN A 175 4.58 -11.55 -11.60
CA GLN A 175 4.67 -12.48 -12.72
C GLN A 175 3.38 -12.51 -13.52
N GLU A 176 2.22 -12.55 -12.87
CA GLU A 176 0.92 -12.54 -13.55
C GLU A 176 0.72 -11.27 -14.39
N VAL A 177 1.04 -10.10 -13.82
CA VAL A 177 1.00 -8.82 -14.56
C VAL A 177 1.95 -8.83 -15.75
N ASN A 178 3.17 -9.33 -15.57
CA ASN A 178 4.16 -9.37 -16.64
C ASN A 178 3.80 -10.40 -17.73
N THR A 179 3.23 -11.54 -17.36
CA THR A 179 2.74 -12.54 -18.31
C THR A 179 1.54 -12.03 -19.09
N ALA A 180 0.60 -11.33 -18.45
CA ALA A 180 -0.51 -10.67 -19.14
C ALA A 180 0.00 -9.63 -20.14
N ALA A 181 0.92 -8.75 -19.70
CA ALA A 181 1.53 -7.75 -20.59
C ALA A 181 2.28 -8.39 -21.78
N ALA A 182 3.00 -9.50 -21.55
CA ALA A 182 3.68 -10.23 -22.62
C ALA A 182 2.70 -10.91 -23.57
N ALA A 183 1.57 -11.43 -23.07
CA ALA A 183 0.52 -12.00 -23.89
C ALA A 183 -0.17 -10.94 -24.77
N ASP A 184 -0.42 -9.75 -24.22
CA ASP A 184 -0.96 -8.62 -24.97
C ASP A 184 0.01 -8.15 -26.06
N ASP A 185 1.31 -8.01 -25.76
CA ASP A 185 2.30 -7.62 -26.78
C ASP A 185 2.45 -8.70 -27.87
N ALA A 186 2.39 -9.98 -27.49
CA ALA A 186 2.39 -11.09 -28.45
C ALA A 186 1.12 -11.08 -29.33
N ALA A 187 -0.05 -10.75 -28.78
CA ALA A 187 -1.29 -10.60 -29.54
C ALA A 187 -1.22 -9.41 -30.52
N VAL A 188 -0.65 -8.29 -30.08
CA VAL A 188 -0.34 -7.14 -30.95
C VAL A 188 0.64 -7.54 -32.05
N ALA A 189 1.66 -8.34 -31.74
CA ALA A 189 2.63 -8.84 -32.73
C ALA A 189 1.98 -9.71 -33.79
N ALA A 190 1.15 -10.66 -33.34
CA ALA A 190 0.43 -11.57 -34.22
C ALA A 190 -0.60 -10.85 -35.10
N ALA A 191 -1.17 -9.74 -34.64
CA ALA A 191 -2.14 -8.95 -35.43
C ALA A 191 -1.48 -7.98 -36.42
N LEU A 192 -0.21 -7.63 -36.22
CA LEU A 192 0.56 -6.72 -37.08
C LEU A 192 1.07 -7.41 -38.34
N ASN A 193 0.16 -8.03 -39.09
CA ASN A 193 0.45 -8.61 -40.40
C ASN A 193 0.30 -7.55 -41.51
N PRO A 194 1.10 -7.62 -42.59
CA PRO A 194 0.86 -6.79 -43.78
C PRO A 194 -0.59 -6.92 -44.26
N GLY A 195 -1.26 -5.79 -44.45
CA GLY A 195 -2.67 -5.69 -44.83
C GLY A 195 -3.67 -5.64 -43.66
N ALA A 196 -3.22 -5.80 -42.41
CA ALA A 196 -4.10 -5.72 -41.24
C ALA A 196 -4.69 -4.31 -41.08
N GLU A 197 -6.00 -4.23 -40.78
CA GLU A 197 -6.67 -2.96 -40.53
C GLU A 197 -6.32 -2.41 -39.14
N VAL A 198 -5.81 -1.18 -39.11
CA VAL A 198 -5.53 -0.45 -37.88
C VAL A 198 -6.72 0.46 -37.58
N ARG A 199 -7.30 0.33 -36.39
CA ARG A 199 -8.44 1.15 -35.95
C ARG A 199 -8.01 2.25 -34.98
N SER A 200 -8.83 3.27 -34.80
CA SER A 200 -8.64 4.28 -33.74
C SER A 200 -8.78 3.65 -32.36
N LEU A 201 -8.32 4.35 -31.30
CA LEU A 201 -8.41 3.90 -29.91
C LEU A 201 -9.84 3.47 -29.48
N LYS A 202 -10.88 4.07 -30.05
CA LYS A 202 -12.29 3.74 -29.78
C LYS A 202 -12.85 2.62 -30.68
N GLY A 203 -12.06 2.04 -31.58
CA GLY A 203 -12.45 0.96 -32.49
C GLY A 203 -13.37 1.33 -33.65
N ALA A 204 -13.93 2.56 -33.67
CA ALA A 204 -14.96 2.98 -34.62
C ALA A 204 -14.42 3.31 -36.03
N ALA A 205 -13.31 4.05 -36.12
CA ALA A 205 -12.72 4.46 -37.39
C ALA A 205 -11.52 3.58 -37.78
N VAL A 206 -11.44 3.17 -39.06
CA VAL A 206 -10.26 2.54 -39.64
C VAL A 206 -9.29 3.65 -40.07
N LEU A 207 -8.09 3.65 -39.51
CA LEU A 207 -7.04 4.65 -39.76
C LEU A 207 -6.20 4.29 -40.99
N GLY A 208 -6.03 2.99 -41.26
CA GLY A 208 -5.24 2.51 -42.39
C GLY A 208 -4.96 1.02 -42.34
N LYS A 209 -4.06 0.57 -43.20
CA LYS A 209 -3.59 -0.83 -43.26
C LYS A 209 -2.10 -0.91 -42.96
N VAL A 210 -1.69 -1.93 -42.22
CA VAL A 210 -0.26 -2.19 -41.95
C VAL A 210 0.45 -2.50 -43.26
N LYS A 211 1.49 -1.75 -43.60
CA LYS A 211 2.36 -2.01 -44.74
C LYS A 211 3.51 -2.93 -44.34
N SER A 212 4.15 -2.60 -43.22
CA SER A 212 5.22 -3.40 -42.62
C SER A 212 5.28 -3.16 -41.11
N ALA A 213 5.76 -4.16 -40.37
CA ALA A 213 5.97 -4.07 -38.93
C ALA A 213 7.34 -4.65 -38.58
N SER A 214 8.08 -3.95 -37.73
CA SER A 214 9.31 -4.41 -37.09
C SER A 214 9.13 -4.46 -35.57
N ALA A 215 10.20 -4.81 -34.84
CA ALA A 215 10.20 -4.82 -33.38
C ALA A 215 9.95 -3.42 -32.79
N ASP A 216 10.36 -2.36 -33.47
CA ASP A 216 10.31 -0.99 -32.92
C ASP A 216 9.29 -0.11 -33.63
N THR A 217 9.00 -0.37 -34.90
CA THR A 217 8.26 0.55 -35.78
C THR A 217 7.26 -0.18 -36.66
N VAL A 218 6.09 0.41 -36.87
CA VAL A 218 5.05 -0.07 -37.77
C VAL A 218 4.72 1.03 -38.77
N VAL A 219 4.76 0.68 -40.07
CA VAL A 219 4.34 1.58 -41.15
C VAL A 219 2.89 1.26 -41.50
N VAL A 220 2.02 2.26 -41.42
CA VAL A 220 0.59 2.16 -41.75
C VAL A 220 0.31 3.02 -42.97
N THR A 221 -0.24 2.42 -44.02
CA THR A 221 -0.76 3.16 -45.18
C THR A 221 -2.17 3.62 -44.88
N THR A 222 -2.39 4.94 -44.89
CA THR A 222 -3.70 5.54 -44.65
C THR A 222 -4.68 5.29 -45.80
N ALA A 223 -5.96 5.60 -45.61
CA ALA A 223 -6.95 5.55 -46.69
C ALA A 223 -6.64 6.52 -47.85
N ALA A 224 -5.87 7.60 -47.59
CA ALA A 224 -5.39 8.54 -48.60
C ALA A 224 -4.18 8.03 -49.41
N GLY A 225 -3.55 6.92 -48.96
CA GLY A 225 -2.38 6.33 -49.59
C GLY A 225 -1.05 6.75 -48.98
N ASP A 226 -1.06 7.64 -47.98
CA ASP A 226 0.16 8.09 -47.29
C ASP A 226 0.68 7.05 -46.29
N ASP A 227 2.00 6.89 -46.22
CA ASP A 227 2.65 6.00 -45.26
C ASP A 227 3.03 6.76 -43.99
N VAL A 228 2.53 6.28 -42.85
CA VAL A 228 2.80 6.85 -41.52
C VAL A 228 3.59 5.86 -40.70
N SER A 229 4.75 6.28 -40.22
CA SER A 229 5.61 5.47 -39.37
C SER A 229 5.30 5.74 -37.89
N LEU A 230 4.81 4.72 -37.19
CA LEU A 230 4.45 4.81 -35.77
C LEU A 230 5.28 3.85 -34.94
N PRO A 231 5.62 4.20 -33.69
CA PRO A 231 6.28 3.26 -32.79
C PRO A 231 5.34 2.10 -32.47
N ARG A 232 5.91 0.90 -32.33
CA ARG A 232 5.13 -0.31 -32.02
C ARG A 232 4.33 -0.19 -30.71
N SER A 233 4.86 0.55 -29.73
CA SER A 233 4.18 0.85 -28.46
C SER A 233 2.90 1.69 -28.62
N ALA A 234 2.65 2.27 -29.80
CA ALA A 234 1.41 2.95 -30.10
C ALA A 234 0.29 2.01 -30.59
N PHE A 235 0.51 0.69 -30.61
CA PHE A 235 -0.51 -0.28 -31.01
C PHE A 235 -0.94 -1.11 -29.81
N LEU A 236 -2.23 -1.40 -29.73
CA LEU A 236 -2.85 -2.21 -28.69
C LEU A 236 -3.94 -3.11 -29.27
N MET A 237 -4.26 -4.18 -28.56
CA MET A 237 -5.47 -4.95 -28.84
C MET A 237 -6.68 -4.29 -28.20
N SER A 238 -7.68 -4.01 -29.03
CA SER A 238 -9.02 -3.63 -28.58
C SER A 238 -9.99 -4.80 -28.79
N PRO A 239 -11.19 -4.79 -28.17
CA PRO A 239 -12.23 -5.78 -28.46
C PRO A 239 -12.64 -5.84 -29.94
N ALA A 240 -12.36 -4.77 -30.71
CA ALA A 240 -12.62 -4.67 -32.15
C ALA A 240 -11.39 -5.06 -33.01
N GLY A 241 -10.32 -5.58 -32.41
CA GLY A 241 -9.06 -5.94 -33.06
C GLY A 241 -7.95 -4.91 -32.88
N LEU A 242 -6.99 -4.87 -33.81
CA LEU A 242 -5.81 -4.00 -33.76
C LEU A 242 -6.21 -2.52 -33.77
N ALA A 243 -5.80 -1.80 -32.73
CA ALA A 243 -6.04 -0.37 -32.60
C ALA A 243 -4.72 0.39 -32.39
N ALA A 244 -4.66 1.62 -32.89
CA ALA A 244 -3.64 2.57 -32.51
C ALA A 244 -4.08 3.34 -31.27
N ALA A 245 -3.13 3.73 -30.42
CA ALA A 245 -3.30 4.55 -29.23
C ALA A 245 -3.60 6.03 -29.54
N TYR A 246 -4.20 6.30 -30.70
CA TYR A 246 -4.54 7.62 -31.19
C TYR A 246 -6.04 7.70 -31.47
N THR A 247 -6.62 8.88 -31.25
CA THR A 247 -7.92 9.21 -31.85
C THR A 247 -7.76 9.44 -33.35
N ALA A 248 -8.87 9.43 -34.10
CA ALA A 248 -8.83 9.70 -35.53
C ALA A 248 -8.26 11.10 -35.83
N GLU A 249 -8.56 12.09 -34.99
CA GLU A 249 -8.06 13.46 -35.13
C GLU A 249 -6.55 13.55 -34.85
N GLN A 250 -6.08 12.86 -33.80
CA GLN A 250 -4.66 12.82 -33.47
C GLN A 250 -3.84 12.12 -34.56
N PHE A 251 -4.38 11.05 -35.13
CA PHE A 251 -3.74 10.35 -36.25
C PHE A 251 -3.70 11.23 -37.51
N ALA A 252 -4.81 11.90 -37.86
CA ALA A 252 -4.84 12.84 -38.98
C ALA A 252 -3.85 14.01 -38.80
N ALA A 253 -3.72 14.54 -37.58
CA ALA A 253 -2.73 15.57 -37.26
C ALA A 253 -1.28 15.06 -37.40
N ALA A 254 -1.02 13.82 -37.00
CA ALA A 254 0.30 13.19 -37.15
C ALA A 254 0.64 12.95 -38.64
N VAL A 255 -0.34 12.56 -39.45
CA VAL A 255 -0.18 12.41 -40.92
C VAL A 255 0.15 13.76 -41.55
N ALA A 256 -0.62 14.81 -41.23
CA ALA A 256 -0.43 16.16 -41.74
C ALA A 256 0.98 16.70 -41.41
N GLN A 257 1.48 16.46 -40.20
CA GLN A 257 2.85 16.81 -39.82
C GLN A 257 3.93 16.02 -40.57
N ALA A 258 3.65 14.76 -40.93
CA ALA A 258 4.58 13.89 -41.67
C ALA A 258 4.61 14.18 -43.18
N THR A 259 3.50 14.61 -43.78
CA THR A 259 3.39 14.94 -45.21
C THR A 259 3.65 16.42 -45.51
N GLY A 260 3.73 17.29 -44.49
CA GLY A 260 3.97 18.73 -44.66
C GLY A 260 2.74 19.53 -45.10
N GLU A 261 1.55 18.93 -45.05
CA GLU A 261 0.28 19.58 -45.39
C GLU A 261 -0.35 20.17 -44.12
N PRO A 262 -0.91 21.40 -44.14
CA PRO A 262 -1.43 22.01 -42.93
C PRO A 262 -2.65 21.23 -42.42
N ALA A 263 -2.67 20.94 -41.12
CA ALA A 263 -3.80 20.33 -40.45
C ALA A 263 -5.11 21.07 -40.80
N PRO A 264 -6.24 20.37 -40.99
CA PRO A 264 -7.52 21.03 -41.23
C PRO A 264 -7.85 21.87 -40.00
N GLN A 265 -7.68 23.18 -40.15
CA GLN A 265 -8.04 24.16 -39.13
C GLN A 265 -9.56 24.12 -39.00
N THR A 266 -10.04 23.72 -37.83
CA THR A 266 -11.41 23.98 -37.42
C THR A 266 -11.61 25.49 -37.51
N GLU A 267 -12.47 25.92 -38.43
CA GLU A 267 -12.87 27.31 -38.62
C GLU A 267 -13.38 27.90 -37.29
N ALA A 268 -12.50 28.59 -36.57
CA ALA A 268 -12.91 29.60 -35.62
C ALA A 268 -13.29 30.83 -36.45
N THR A 269 -14.59 30.95 -36.73
CA THR A 269 -15.23 32.14 -37.28
C THR A 269 -14.65 33.38 -36.61
N THR A 270 -13.91 34.15 -37.40
CA THR A 270 -13.35 35.45 -37.02
C THR A 270 -14.50 36.43 -36.97
N ASP A 271 -15.02 36.73 -35.77
CA ASP A 271 -15.85 37.91 -35.58
C ASP A 271 -14.95 39.14 -35.47
N ALA A 272 -15.35 40.15 -36.23
CA ALA A 272 -14.54 41.27 -36.64
C ALA A 272 -14.52 42.38 -35.57
N ALA A 273 -13.36 42.99 -35.38
CA ALA A 273 -13.28 44.36 -34.86
C ALA A 273 -12.34 45.17 -35.78
N PRO A 274 -12.82 46.30 -36.36
CA PRO A 274 -12.12 46.98 -37.44
C PRO A 274 -11.00 47.90 -36.92
N ALA A 275 -9.97 48.02 -37.75
CA ALA A 275 -8.88 48.98 -37.63
C ALA A 275 -9.37 50.44 -37.69
N PRO A 276 -8.63 51.40 -37.09
CA PRO A 276 -8.55 52.74 -37.62
C PRO A 276 -7.23 52.93 -38.38
N ALA A 277 -7.36 53.26 -39.65
CA ALA A 277 -6.29 53.74 -40.51
C ALA A 277 -6.10 55.27 -40.39
N GLN A 278 -4.92 55.70 -40.85
CA GLN A 278 -4.49 57.07 -41.21
C GLN A 278 -3.92 57.91 -40.05
N LYS A 279 -2.80 58.63 -40.21
CA LYS A 279 -2.43 59.43 -41.39
C LYS A 279 -0.94 59.81 -41.36
N SER A 280 -0.31 59.76 -42.54
CA SER A 280 1.00 60.34 -42.86
C SER A 280 0.92 61.87 -42.97
N ALA A 281 1.92 62.61 -42.44
CA ALA A 281 2.48 63.84 -43.04
C ALA A 281 3.48 64.54 -42.10
N ASN A 282 4.68 64.78 -42.64
CA ASN A 282 5.75 65.74 -42.29
C ASN A 282 6.35 65.73 -40.87
#